data_AF-A0A2S9J048-F1
#
_entry.id   AF-A0A2S9J048-F1
#
_cell.length_a   1.000
_cell.length_b   1.000
_cell.length_c   1.000
_cell.angle_alpha   90.00
_cell.angle_beta   90.00
_cell.angle_gamma   90.00
#
_symmetry.space_group_name_H-M   'P 1'
#
loop_
_entity.id
_entity.type
_entity.pdbx_description
1 polymer ?
#
loop_
_entity_poly.entity_id
_entity_poly.type
_entity_poly.pdbx_seq_one_letter_code
_entity_poly.pdbx_strand_id
1 'polypeptide(L)'
;MKRGFHGTIESIYRQKNNHNVMTIVNKDQQLGIERSWESKFQLGDSVSKNEGSQLVELYRHGQLIEVLDYNDIARERGYID
;
A
#
# COMPACT_ATOMS: atom_id res chain seq x y z
N MET A 1 -10.36 -15.76 -8.75
CA MET A 1 -9.17 -14.89 -8.73
C MET A 1 -9.42 -13.77 -7.74
N LYS A 2 -8.58 -13.59 -6.73
CA LYS A 2 -8.65 -12.38 -5.90
C LYS A 2 -8.12 -11.23 -6.74
N ARG A 3 -8.98 -10.25 -7.03
CA ARG A 3 -8.57 -9.01 -7.70
C ARG A 3 -8.02 -8.06 -6.63
N GLY A 4 -6.87 -7.43 -6.87
CA GLY A 4 -6.17 -6.65 -5.86
C GLY A 4 -4.67 -6.97 -5.81
N PHE A 5 -3.90 -6.24 -5.00
CA PHE A 5 -2.47 -6.49 -4.81
C PHE A 5 -2.28 -7.51 -3.70
N HIS A 6 -1.68 -8.66 -4.01
CA HIS A 6 -1.40 -9.71 -3.02
C HIS A 6 -0.03 -10.31 -3.26
N GLY A 7 0.85 -10.19 -2.27
CA GLY A 7 2.15 -10.87 -2.28
C GLY A 7 3.28 -10.00 -1.76
N THR A 8 4.49 -10.49 -2.00
CA THR A 8 5.72 -9.87 -1.50
C THR A 8 6.14 -8.68 -2.35
N ILE A 9 6.56 -7.60 -1.69
CA ILE A 9 7.17 -6.44 -2.34
C ILE A 9 8.55 -6.82 -2.87
N GLU A 10 8.72 -6.76 -4.18
CA GLU A 10 9.98 -7.02 -4.87
C GLU A 10 10.69 -5.72 -5.27
N SER A 11 9.94 -4.64 -5.47
CA SER A 11 10.53 -3.31 -5.68
C SER A 11 9.66 -2.18 -5.14
N ILE A 12 10.33 -1.08 -4.82
CA ILE A 12 9.73 0.17 -4.34
C ILE A 12 10.37 1.31 -5.13
N TYR A 13 9.57 2.17 -5.73
CA TYR A 13 10.06 3.37 -6.39
C TYR A 13 9.05 4.51 -6.33
N ARG A 14 9.53 5.73 -6.57
CA ARG A 14 8.67 6.89 -6.80
C ARG A 14 8.64 7.24 -8.27
N GLN A 15 7.46 7.54 -8.79
CA GLN A 15 7.36 8.11 -10.12
C GLN A 15 7.82 9.57 -10.06
N LYS A 16 8.76 9.95 -10.93
CA LYS A 16 9.38 11.29 -10.93
C LYS A 16 8.38 12.44 -10.99
N ASN A 17 7.21 12.21 -11.59
CA ASN A 17 6.16 13.22 -11.80
C ASN A 17 5.01 13.12 -10.80
N ASN A 18 5.01 12.14 -9.89
CA ASN A 18 3.97 11.97 -8.87
C ASN A 18 4.61 11.89 -7.48
N HIS A 19 4.81 13.06 -6.87
CA HIS A 19 5.47 13.19 -5.57
C HIS A 19 4.64 12.70 -4.38
N ASN A 20 3.36 12.40 -4.59
CA ASN A 20 2.43 12.01 -3.52
C ASN A 20 2.24 10.50 -3.41
N VAL A 21 2.83 9.73 -4.32
CA VAL A 21 2.61 8.29 -4.39
C VAL A 21 3.94 7.55 -4.52
N MET A 22 4.19 6.65 -3.57
CA MET A 22 5.20 5.60 -3.71
C MET A 22 4.56 4.39 -4.38
N THR A 23 5.23 3.80 -5.35
CA THR A 23 4.76 2.58 -5.99
C THR A 23 5.49 1.38 -5.41
N ILE A 24 4.74 0.41 -4.92
CA ILE A 24 5.25 -0.91 -4.56
C ILE A 24 4.84 -1.91 -5.65
N VAL A 25 5.73 -2.85 -5.96
CA VAL A 25 5.56 -3.77 -7.07
C VAL A 25 5.93 -5.19 -6.65
N ASN A 26 5.17 -6.15 -7.14
CA ASN A 26 5.50 -7.57 -7.16
C ASN A 26 5.53 -8.05 -8.62
N LYS A 27 5.82 -9.34 -8.86
CA LYS A 27 5.98 -9.91 -10.22
C LYS A 27 4.86 -9.55 -11.21
N ASP A 28 3.62 -9.44 -10.72
CA ASP A 28 2.44 -9.36 -11.58
C ASP A 28 1.65 -8.05 -11.40
N GLN A 29 1.97 -7.23 -10.39
CA GLN A 29 1.08 -6.19 -9.89
C GLN A 29 1.86 -4.97 -9.38
N GLN A 30 1.22 -3.81 -9.47
CA GLN A 30 1.70 -2.55 -8.90
C GLN A 30 0.61 -1.94 -8.02
N LEU A 31 1.02 -1.33 -6.92
CA LEU A 31 0.13 -0.60 -6.01
C LEU A 31 0.74 0.75 -5.65
N GLY A 32 -0.05 1.81 -5.83
CA GLY A 32 0.28 3.14 -5.33
C GLY A 32 -0.05 3.26 -3.85
N ILE A 33 0.92 3.68 -3.06
CA ILE A 33 0.85 3.90 -1.61
C ILE A 33 0.95 5.40 -1.35
N GLU A 34 0.11 5.90 -0.43
CA GLU A 34 0.15 7.30 -0.03
C GLU A 34 1.50 7.66 0.62
N ARG A 35 1.98 8.87 0.34
CA ARG A 35 3.28 9.36 0.80
C ARG A 35 3.47 9.26 2.32
N SER A 36 2.42 9.53 3.11
CA SER A 36 2.50 9.49 4.58
C SER A 36 2.81 8.11 5.14
N TRP A 37 2.61 7.04 4.35
CA TRP A 37 2.85 5.67 4.78
C TRP A 37 4.17 5.09 4.28
N GLU A 38 4.96 5.84 3.51
CA GLU A 38 6.17 5.31 2.85
C GLU A 38 7.16 4.65 3.81
N SER A 39 7.34 5.22 5.00
CA SER A 39 8.25 4.70 6.02
C SER A 39 7.82 3.34 6.61
N LYS A 40 6.60 2.89 6.34
CA LYS A 40 6.04 1.63 6.88
C LYS A 40 6.44 0.42 6.03
N PHE A 41 6.58 0.60 4.72
CA PHE A 41 6.84 -0.48 3.77
C PHE A 41 8.32 -0.66 3.51
N GLN A 42 8.76 -1.92 3.40
CA GLN A 42 10.10 -2.25 2.96
C GLN A 42 10.11 -3.48 2.03
N LEU A 43 11.24 -3.70 1.35
CA LEU A 43 11.42 -4.88 0.50
C LEU A 43 11.26 -6.17 1.31
N GLY A 44 10.58 -7.15 0.74
CA GLY A 44 10.31 -8.43 1.39
C GLY A 44 9.08 -8.45 2.30
N ASP A 45 8.44 -7.31 2.56
CA ASP A 45 7.12 -7.30 3.21
C ASP A 45 6.08 -7.95 2.29
N SER A 46 5.09 -8.60 2.88
CA SER A 46 3.91 -9.08 2.16
C SER A 46 2.76 -8.11 2.34
N VAL A 47 2.08 -7.77 1.26
CA VAL A 47 0.94 -6.86 1.27
C VAL A 47 -0.29 -7.56 0.72
N SER A 48 -1.43 -7.29 1.34
CA SER A 48 -2.74 -7.72 0.87
C SER A 48 -3.67 -6.52 0.80
N LYS A 49 -4.14 -6.21 -0.41
CA LYS A 49 -5.14 -5.18 -0.69
C LYS A 49 -6.12 -5.70 -1.71
N ASN A 50 -7.36 -5.96 -1.28
CA ASN A 50 -8.42 -6.34 -2.20
C ASN A 50 -8.81 -5.15 -3.11
N GLU A 51 -9.15 -5.42 -4.36
CA GLU A 51 -9.75 -4.43 -5.25
C GLU A 51 -11.04 -3.87 -4.63
N GLY A 52 -11.25 -2.55 -4.73
CA GLY A 52 -12.39 -1.86 -4.12
C GLY A 52 -12.29 -1.65 -2.60
N SER A 53 -11.37 -2.31 -1.90
CA SER A 53 -11.12 -2.06 -0.48
C SER A 53 -10.21 -0.85 -0.27
N GLN A 54 -10.51 -0.09 0.79
CA GLN A 54 -9.67 1.00 1.31
C GLN A 54 -8.63 0.50 2.32
N LEU A 55 -8.64 -0.79 2.65
CA LEU A 55 -7.71 -1.38 3.61
C LEU A 55 -6.49 -1.97 2.91
N VAL A 56 -5.32 -1.68 3.45
CA VAL A 56 -4.04 -2.29 3.09
C VAL A 56 -3.49 -3.01 4.31
N GLU A 57 -3.40 -4.32 4.23
CA GLU A 57 -2.81 -5.15 5.28
C GLU A 57 -1.31 -5.32 4.97
N LEU A 58 -0.47 -4.98 5.94
CA LEU A 58 0.98 -5.09 5.85
C LEU A 58 1.47 -6.22 6.77
N TYR A 59 2.20 -7.16 6.20
CA TYR A 59 2.77 -8.30 6.90
C TYR A 59 4.29 -8.29 6.80
N ARG A 60 4.97 -8.59 7.91
CA ARG A 60 6.42 -8.73 7.97
C ARG A 60 6.77 -10.01 8.71
N HIS A 61 7.64 -10.83 8.11
CA HIS A 61 8.00 -12.16 8.63
C HIS A 61 6.77 -13.05 8.92
N GLY A 62 5.73 -12.95 8.10
CA GLY A 62 4.49 -13.72 8.24
C GLY A 62 3.51 -13.21 9.30
N GLN A 63 3.82 -12.10 9.98
CA GLN A 63 2.94 -11.49 10.99
C GLN A 63 2.29 -10.22 10.43
N LEU A 64 1.00 -10.05 10.70
CA LEU A 64 0.31 -8.78 10.42
C LEU A 64 0.88 -7.71 11.35
N ILE A 65 1.56 -6.73 10.80
CA ILE A 65 2.17 -5.63 11.58
C ILE A 65 1.28 -4.40 11.61
N GLU A 66 0.53 -4.14 10.54
CA GLU A 66 -0.30 -2.95 10.46
C GLU A 66 -1.45 -3.14 9.46
N VAL A 67 -2.58 -2.48 9.74
CA VAL A 67 -3.70 -2.31 8.80
C VAL A 67 -3.87 -0.81 8.56
N LEU A 68 -3.75 -0.40 7.31
CA LEU A 68 -3.82 0.99 6.89
C LEU A 68 -5.15 1.23 6.16
N ASP A 69 -5.88 2.27 6.52
CA ASP A 69 -7.15 2.64 5.89
C ASP A 69 -7.03 3.97 5.14
N TYR A 70 -7.28 3.96 3.82
CA TYR A 70 -7.29 5.18 3.01
C TYR A 70 -8.40 6.16 3.44
N ASN A 71 -9.46 5.69 4.12
CA ASN A 71 -10.47 6.56 4.69
C ASN A 71 -9.89 7.46 5.79
N ASP A 72 -8.87 7.01 6.53
CA ASP A 72 -8.24 7.83 7.57
C ASP A 72 -7.48 9.00 6.94
N ILE A 73 -6.77 8.76 5.83
CA ILE A 73 -6.14 9.83 5.04
C ILE A 73 -7.21 10.81 4.51
N ALA A 74 -8.34 10.28 4.03
CA ALA A 74 -9.42 11.11 3.51
C ALA A 74 -10.03 12.01 4.60
N ARG A 75 -10.21 11.49 5.83
CA ARG A 75 -10.65 12.25 7.01
C ARG A 75 -9.62 13.31 7.43
N GLU A 76 -8.33 12.95 7.50
CA GLU A 76 -7.24 13.88 7.83
C GLU A 76 -7.17 15.06 6.84
N ARG A 77 -7.52 14.81 5.57
CA ARG A 77 -7.57 15.83 4.51
C ARG A 77 -8.91 16.56 4.42
N GLY A 78 -9.90 16.20 5.24
CA GLY A 78 -11.23 16.82 5.27
C GLY A 78 -12.07 16.53 4.01
N TYR A 79 -11.85 15.39 3.35
CA TYR A 79 -12.63 15.00 2.17
C TYR A 79 -13.92 14.25 2.50
N ILE A 80 -13.97 13.64 3.69
CA ILE A 80 -15.11 12.87 4.18
C ILE A 80 -15.28 13.14 5.67
N ASP A 81 -16.53 13.13 6.14
CA ASP A 81 -16.94 13.36 7.53
C ASP A 81 -17.03 12.05 8.34
#